data_AF-A0A0A1XH36-F1
#
_entry.id   AF-A0A0A1XH36-F1
#
_cell.length_a   1.000
_cell.length_b   1.000
_cell.length_c   1.000
_cell.angle_alpha   90.00
_cell.angle_beta   90.00
_cell.angle_gamma   90.00
#
_symmetry.space_group_name_H-M   'P 1'
#
loop_
_entity.id
_entity.type
_entity.pdbx_description
1 polymer ?
#
loop_
_entity_poly.entity_id
_entity_poly.type
_entity_poly.pdbx_seq_one_letter_code
_entity_poly.pdbx_strand_id
1 'polypeptide(L)'
;MRLTSVRHLPATRRDSYRQPVTTSAFIKIFNAHASKLFPQFVSLIKSHVMQMKCQNVQRHRRRGRQNQEVEVSTPTAVVQRSLPTFIDTAATKNTVRTVRITTTTAATICCCIWLLLLVYAPAPIQTRRLQRCELAGQLYILDVPKSELSLWLCIAHYESRYNTHVVGNRNADGSGDYGLFQISSRYWCQPDNSTKYYAFNECNVNCSNLLLDDITEAVVCARTIQRRQGWSAWSVYSVYCNRTLNEVDDCFDGESDEARVDDRVGV
;
A
#
# COMPACT_ATOMS: atom_id res chain seq x y z
N MET A 1 74.75 -3.73 7.01
CA MET A 1 74.05 -4.88 7.63
C MET A 1 72.58 -4.84 7.24
N ARG A 2 71.96 -6.02 7.12
CA ARG A 2 70.96 -6.41 6.12
C ARG A 2 69.59 -5.73 6.22
N LEU A 3 69.09 -5.30 5.05
CA LEU A 3 67.67 -5.10 4.73
C LEU A 3 66.99 -6.47 4.49
N THR A 4 65.82 -6.70 5.07
CA THR A 4 64.87 -7.77 4.68
C THR A 4 63.49 -7.12 4.64
N SER A 5 63.04 -6.65 3.47
CA SER A 5 62.31 -7.41 2.44
C SER A 5 60.91 -7.80 2.89
N VAL A 6 59.99 -6.84 2.78
CA VAL A 6 58.54 -7.07 2.85
C VAL A 6 58.12 -7.67 1.51
N ARG A 7 57.82 -8.96 1.48
CA ARG A 7 57.26 -9.60 0.29
C ARG A 7 55.80 -9.18 0.15
N HIS A 8 55.51 -8.35 -0.86
CA HIS A 8 54.15 -8.20 -1.38
C HIS A 8 53.75 -9.49 -2.11
N LEU A 9 52.69 -10.12 -1.60
CA LEU A 9 52.00 -11.22 -2.29
C LEU A 9 51.00 -10.62 -3.29
N PRO A 10 50.93 -11.14 -4.51
CA PRO A 10 50.06 -10.62 -5.56
C PRO A 10 48.59 -10.96 -5.29
N ALA A 11 47.71 -9.98 -5.52
CA ALA A 11 46.26 -10.16 -5.53
C ALA A 11 45.88 -11.14 -6.64
N THR A 12 45.54 -12.37 -6.26
CA THR A 12 45.04 -13.39 -7.19
C THR A 12 43.53 -13.20 -7.43
N ARG A 13 43.25 -12.94 -8.71
CA ARG A 13 41.99 -13.09 -9.45
C ARG A 13 41.00 -14.12 -8.85
N ARG A 14 39.79 -13.65 -8.55
CA ARG A 14 38.52 -14.41 -8.57
C ARG A 14 37.47 -13.48 -9.16
N ASP A 15 37.20 -13.62 -10.45
CA ASP A 15 36.13 -14.43 -11.03
C ASP A 15 34.74 -13.81 -10.85
N SER A 16 34.36 -13.07 -11.90
CA SER A 16 33.05 -13.12 -12.54
C SER A 16 31.84 -13.16 -11.61
N TYR A 17 31.45 -11.98 -11.09
CA TYR A 17 30.06 -11.77 -10.72
C TYR A 17 29.23 -11.84 -12.00
N ARG A 18 28.56 -12.98 -12.20
CA ARG A 18 27.60 -13.21 -13.28
C ARG A 18 26.52 -12.13 -13.19
N GLN A 19 26.63 -11.12 -14.04
CA GLN A 19 25.54 -10.17 -14.25
C GLN A 19 24.32 -10.96 -14.77
N PRO A 20 23.12 -10.77 -14.21
CA PRO A 20 21.91 -11.21 -14.87
C PRO A 20 21.75 -10.38 -16.15
N VAL A 21 21.96 -11.05 -17.28
CA VAL A 21 21.72 -10.52 -18.60
C VAL A 21 20.23 -10.16 -18.74
N THR A 22 20.01 -8.96 -19.26
CA THR A 22 18.82 -8.49 -19.97
C THR A 22 17.51 -8.35 -19.18
N THR A 23 17.37 -7.29 -18.39
CA THR A 23 16.10 -6.56 -18.35
C THR A 23 16.19 -5.38 -19.31
N SER A 24 15.64 -5.64 -20.50
CA SER A 24 15.41 -4.76 -21.62
C SER A 24 15.16 -3.29 -21.24
N ALA A 25 15.82 -2.35 -21.93
CA ALA A 25 15.63 -0.91 -21.79
C ALA A 25 14.15 -0.47 -21.86
N PHE A 26 13.30 -1.31 -22.46
CA PHE A 26 11.85 -1.13 -22.48
C PHE A 26 11.20 -1.13 -21.08
N ILE A 27 11.66 -1.95 -20.13
CA ILE A 27 11.09 -1.97 -18.76
C ILE A 27 11.37 -0.66 -18.02
N LYS A 28 12.55 -0.06 -18.24
CA LYS A 28 12.88 1.24 -17.66
C LYS A 28 12.02 2.37 -18.25
N ILE A 29 11.73 2.33 -19.54
CA ILE A 29 10.86 3.31 -20.22
C ILE A 29 9.40 3.15 -19.77
N PHE A 30 8.90 1.92 -19.65
CA PHE A 30 7.54 1.67 -19.14
C PHE A 30 7.35 2.10 -17.68
N ASN A 31 8.33 1.85 -16.80
CA ASN A 31 8.28 2.31 -15.40
C ASN A 31 8.35 3.85 -15.27
N ALA A 32 9.08 4.53 -16.13
CA ALA A 32 9.17 6.00 -16.15
C ALA A 32 7.88 6.68 -16.67
N HIS A 33 7.11 5.99 -17.52
CA HIS A 33 5.83 6.50 -18.03
C HIS A 33 4.66 6.21 -17.08
N ALA A 34 4.64 5.02 -16.46
CA ALA A 34 3.63 4.62 -15.48
C ALA A 34 3.64 5.50 -14.21
N SER A 35 4.83 5.87 -13.72
CA SER A 35 5.01 6.73 -12.55
C SER A 35 4.49 8.17 -12.74
N LYS A 36 4.44 8.68 -13.98
CA LYS A 36 3.89 10.02 -14.29
C LYS A 36 2.37 10.02 -14.51
N LEU A 37 1.81 8.95 -15.05
CA LEU A 37 0.38 8.84 -15.38
C LEU A 37 -0.47 8.36 -14.19
N PHE A 38 0.08 7.52 -13.32
CA PHE A 38 -0.62 7.00 -12.14
C PHE A 38 -1.16 8.09 -11.19
N PRO A 39 -0.40 9.14 -10.80
CA PRO A 39 -0.94 10.21 -9.95
C PRO A 39 -2.02 11.04 -10.67
N GLN A 40 -1.95 11.20 -11.99
CA GLN A 40 -2.98 11.90 -12.77
C GLN A 40 -4.28 11.09 -12.83
N PHE A 41 -4.17 9.77 -13.02
CA PHE A 41 -5.33 8.87 -13.05
C PHE A 41 -6.01 8.76 -11.68
N VAL A 42 -5.23 8.68 -10.58
CA VAL A 42 -5.76 8.69 -9.21
C VAL A 42 -6.43 10.03 -8.89
N SER A 43 -5.86 11.15 -9.35
CA SER A 43 -6.48 12.49 -9.23
C SER A 43 -7.81 12.56 -10.01
N LEU A 44 -7.87 12.00 -11.22
CA LEU A 44 -9.07 11.93 -12.03
C LEU A 44 -10.16 11.08 -11.37
N ILE A 45 -9.81 9.92 -10.80
CA ILE A 45 -10.74 9.06 -10.05
C ILE A 45 -11.23 9.76 -8.78
N LYS A 46 -10.35 10.40 -8.01
CA LYS A 46 -10.76 11.17 -6.82
C LYS A 46 -11.71 12.31 -7.18
N SER A 47 -11.46 13.01 -8.29
CA SER A 47 -12.34 14.06 -8.82
C SER A 47 -13.71 13.50 -9.23
N HIS A 48 -13.74 12.37 -9.94
CA HIS A 48 -14.99 11.72 -10.38
C HIS A 48 -15.81 11.17 -9.19
N VAL A 49 -15.16 10.58 -8.21
CA VAL A 49 -15.79 10.10 -6.96
C VAL A 49 -16.33 11.29 -6.13
N MET A 50 -15.63 12.42 -6.12
CA MET A 50 -16.10 13.65 -5.47
C MET A 50 -17.33 14.23 -6.18
N GLN A 51 -17.35 14.23 -7.52
CA GLN A 51 -18.52 14.66 -8.31
C GLN A 51 -19.75 13.75 -8.08
N MET A 52 -19.55 12.44 -7.96
CA MET A 52 -20.63 11.49 -7.63
C MET A 52 -21.22 11.72 -6.23
N LYS A 53 -20.39 12.06 -5.22
CA LYS A 53 -20.88 12.43 -3.88
C LYS A 53 -21.69 13.72 -3.90
N CYS A 54 -21.28 14.73 -4.68
CA CYS A 54 -22.04 15.97 -4.85
C CYS A 54 -23.43 15.73 -5.49
N GLN A 55 -23.53 14.88 -6.51
CA GLN A 55 -24.82 14.56 -7.14
C GLN A 55 -25.79 13.82 -6.20
N ASN A 56 -25.29 12.94 -5.34
CA ASN A 56 -26.14 12.27 -4.34
C ASN A 56 -26.65 13.20 -3.24
N VAL A 57 -25.84 14.17 -2.80
CA VAL A 57 -26.26 15.20 -1.82
C VAL A 57 -27.37 16.10 -2.39
N GLN A 58 -27.28 16.46 -3.68
CA GLN A 58 -28.32 17.27 -4.35
C GLN A 58 -29.64 16.49 -4.56
N ARG A 59 -29.57 15.18 -4.83
CA ARG A 59 -30.76 14.32 -4.92
C ARG A 59 -31.49 14.17 -3.59
N HIS A 60 -30.77 14.05 -2.47
CA HIS A 60 -31.40 14.00 -1.15
C HIS A 60 -32.10 15.31 -0.76
N ARG A 61 -31.56 16.47 -1.13
CA ARG A 61 -32.23 17.77 -0.91
C ARG A 61 -33.52 17.94 -1.73
N ARG A 62 -33.58 17.44 -2.97
CA ARG A 62 -34.81 17.48 -3.79
C ARG A 62 -35.91 16.55 -3.25
N ARG A 63 -35.53 15.37 -2.75
CA ARG A 63 -36.47 14.43 -2.11
C ARG A 63 -37.04 14.97 -0.79
N GLY A 64 -36.27 15.76 -0.04
CA GLY A 64 -36.76 16.46 1.16
C GLY A 64 -37.77 17.58 0.86
N ARG A 65 -37.66 18.25 -0.29
CA ARG A 65 -38.57 19.34 -0.67
C ARG A 65 -39.93 18.85 -1.20
N GLN A 66 -39.99 17.63 -1.76
CA GLN A 66 -41.19 17.08 -2.39
C GLN A 66 -42.18 16.44 -1.39
N ASN A 67 -41.75 16.19 -0.15
CA ASN A 67 -42.58 15.63 0.91
C ASN A 67 -43.30 16.70 1.77
N GLN A 68 -43.21 17.97 1.42
CA GLN A 68 -43.81 19.08 2.19
C GLN A 68 -44.99 19.76 1.49
N GLU A 69 -45.41 19.27 0.32
CA GLU A 69 -46.41 19.95 -0.51
C GLU A 69 -47.47 18.95 -1.01
N VAL A 70 -48.12 18.25 -0.08
CA VAL A 70 -49.38 17.55 -0.34
C VAL A 70 -50.27 17.66 0.90
N GLU A 71 -51.03 18.75 1.00
CA GLU A 71 -52.32 18.70 1.70
C GLU A 71 -53.27 19.79 1.19
N VAL A 72 -54.55 19.42 1.06
CA VAL A 72 -55.77 20.25 1.07
C VAL A 72 -56.46 20.61 -0.28
N SER A 73 -57.58 19.91 -0.51
CA SER A 73 -58.90 20.37 -1.06
C SER A 73 -59.41 19.91 -2.44
N THR A 74 -60.23 18.85 -2.40
CA THR A 74 -61.63 18.62 -2.87
C THR A 74 -62.24 19.24 -4.17
N PRO A 75 -63.28 18.57 -4.74
CA PRO A 75 -63.60 18.59 -6.17
C PRO A 75 -64.87 19.38 -6.54
N THR A 76 -64.99 19.81 -7.81
CA THR A 76 -66.30 19.92 -8.47
C THR A 76 -66.23 19.98 -10.00
N ALA A 77 -67.23 19.31 -10.59
CA ALA A 77 -67.97 19.64 -11.81
C ALA A 77 -67.51 19.14 -13.20
N VAL A 78 -68.44 18.37 -13.78
CA VAL A 78 -68.60 17.79 -15.11
C VAL A 78 -68.90 18.86 -16.17
N VAL A 79 -68.31 18.76 -17.37
CA VAL A 79 -68.96 19.19 -18.63
C VAL A 79 -68.50 18.29 -19.79
N GLN A 80 -69.44 17.51 -20.33
CA GLN A 80 -69.38 16.84 -21.64
C GLN A 80 -69.60 17.85 -22.76
N ARG A 81 -68.82 17.78 -23.85
CA ARG A 81 -69.27 18.17 -25.19
C ARG A 81 -68.43 17.55 -26.31
N SER A 82 -69.08 16.64 -27.03
CA SER A 82 -69.08 16.36 -28.47
C SER A 82 -67.83 16.63 -29.34
N LEU A 83 -67.44 15.54 -30.02
CA LEU A 83 -66.60 15.43 -31.22
C LEU A 83 -67.13 16.30 -32.38
N PRO A 84 -66.26 16.64 -33.35
CA PRO A 84 -66.41 15.95 -34.63
C PRO A 84 -65.10 15.46 -35.26
N THR A 85 -65.32 14.44 -36.06
CA THR A 85 -64.46 13.66 -36.94
C THR A 85 -63.65 14.50 -37.93
N PHE A 86 -62.37 14.17 -38.14
CA PHE A 86 -61.82 14.14 -39.49
C PHE A 86 -60.73 13.06 -39.60
N ILE A 87 -60.89 12.26 -40.65
CA ILE A 87 -60.06 11.13 -41.04
C ILE A 87 -58.89 11.66 -41.86
N ASP A 88 -57.66 11.25 -41.55
CA ASP A 88 -56.80 10.66 -42.57
C ASP A 88 -55.61 9.92 -41.95
N THR A 89 -55.69 8.60 -42.08
CA THR A 89 -54.65 7.63 -41.83
C THR A 89 -53.55 7.76 -42.89
N ALA A 90 -52.48 8.48 -42.59
CA ALA A 90 -51.19 8.25 -43.23
C ALA A 90 -50.41 7.24 -42.38
N ALA A 91 -50.59 5.95 -42.68
CA ALA A 91 -49.78 4.88 -42.13
C ALA A 91 -48.36 4.98 -42.70
N THR A 92 -47.50 5.82 -42.11
CA THR A 92 -46.06 5.69 -42.26
C THR A 92 -45.67 4.36 -41.63
N LYS A 93 -45.36 3.37 -42.47
CA LYS A 93 -44.67 2.15 -42.06
C LYS A 93 -43.31 2.56 -41.51
N ASN A 94 -43.27 2.93 -40.24
CA ASN A 94 -42.04 3.05 -39.46
C ASN A 94 -41.46 1.64 -39.39
N THR A 95 -40.65 1.32 -40.40
CA THR A 95 -39.81 0.13 -40.41
C THR A 95 -38.77 0.36 -39.34
N VAL A 96 -39.10 -0.02 -38.10
CA VAL A 96 -38.12 -0.22 -37.05
C VAL A 96 -37.20 -1.30 -37.58
N ARG A 97 -36.06 -0.89 -38.15
CA ARG A 97 -34.96 -1.81 -38.41
C ARG A 97 -34.51 -2.29 -37.03
N THR A 98 -35.01 -3.45 -36.63
CA THR A 98 -34.44 -4.24 -35.55
C THR A 98 -33.02 -4.55 -35.99
N VAL A 99 -32.07 -3.73 -35.53
CA VAL A 99 -30.64 -4.00 -35.68
C VAL A 99 -30.40 -5.29 -34.93
N ARG A 100 -30.29 -6.41 -35.67
CA ARG A 100 -29.83 -7.68 -35.11
C ARG A 100 -28.38 -7.44 -34.72
N ILE A 101 -28.14 -7.16 -33.44
CA ILE A 101 -26.82 -7.19 -32.84
C ILE A 101 -26.33 -8.63 -33.04
N THR A 102 -25.44 -8.82 -34.01
CA THR A 102 -24.83 -10.11 -34.26
C THR A 102 -24.06 -10.51 -33.00
N THR A 103 -24.27 -11.72 -32.50
CA THR A 103 -23.66 -12.27 -31.29
C THR A 103 -22.12 -12.13 -31.27
N THR A 104 -21.51 -11.97 -32.45
CA THR A 104 -20.09 -11.68 -32.65
C THR A 104 -19.64 -10.33 -32.08
N THR A 105 -20.48 -9.29 -32.15
CA THR A 105 -20.11 -7.94 -31.67
C THR A 105 -20.12 -7.84 -30.14
N ALA A 106 -21.08 -8.50 -29.49
CA ALA A 106 -21.09 -8.58 -28.03
C ALA A 106 -19.90 -9.39 -27.51
N ALA A 107 -19.56 -10.51 -28.18
CA ALA A 107 -18.40 -11.33 -27.81
C ALA A 107 -17.07 -10.59 -28.01
N THR A 108 -16.91 -9.83 -29.11
CA THR A 108 -15.69 -9.04 -29.35
C THR A 108 -15.58 -7.84 -28.40
N ILE A 109 -16.69 -7.15 -28.12
CA ILE A 109 -16.70 -6.06 -27.13
C ILE A 109 -16.35 -6.61 -25.74
N CYS A 110 -16.94 -7.73 -25.32
CA CYS A 110 -16.59 -8.39 -24.07
C CYS A 110 -15.12 -8.83 -24.05
N CYS A 111 -14.60 -9.37 -25.15
CA CYS A 111 -13.19 -9.78 -25.27
C CYS A 111 -12.26 -8.56 -25.16
N CYS A 112 -12.56 -7.46 -25.86
CA CYS A 112 -11.80 -6.22 -25.77
C CYS A 112 -11.82 -5.62 -24.36
N ILE A 113 -12.98 -5.64 -23.68
CA ILE A 113 -13.08 -5.18 -22.29
C ILE A 113 -12.26 -6.08 -21.35
N TRP A 114 -12.30 -7.39 -21.54
CA TRP A 114 -11.51 -8.35 -20.76
C TRP A 114 -10.00 -8.15 -20.96
N LEU A 115 -9.56 -7.96 -22.21
CA LEU A 115 -8.18 -7.69 -22.57
C LEU A 115 -7.71 -6.34 -22.00
N LEU A 116 -8.55 -5.30 -22.07
CA LEU A 116 -8.26 -4.00 -21.48
C LEU A 116 -8.14 -4.08 -19.95
N LEU A 117 -9.01 -4.84 -19.27
CA LEU A 117 -8.93 -5.07 -17.82
C LEU A 117 -7.68 -5.85 -17.41
N LEU A 118 -7.25 -6.84 -18.21
CA LEU A 118 -6.00 -7.57 -17.98
C LEU A 118 -4.76 -6.66 -18.14
N VAL A 119 -4.78 -5.75 -19.12
CA VAL A 119 -3.69 -4.79 -19.35
C VAL A 119 -3.65 -3.69 -18.28
N TYR A 120 -4.80 -3.30 -17.73
CA TYR A 120 -4.92 -2.29 -16.68
C TYR A 120 -5.02 -2.86 -15.26
N ALA A 121 -4.81 -4.16 -15.06
CA ALA A 121 -4.81 -4.74 -13.74
C ALA A 121 -3.70 -4.05 -12.91
N PRO A 122 -4.04 -3.36 -11.80
CA PRO A 122 -3.01 -2.81 -10.94
C PRO A 122 -2.14 -3.96 -10.46
N ALA A 123 -0.82 -3.77 -10.49
CA ALA A 123 0.09 -4.74 -9.90
C ALA A 123 -0.38 -5.04 -8.46
N PRO A 124 -0.33 -6.30 -8.00
CA PRO A 124 -0.66 -6.61 -6.62
C PRO A 124 0.18 -5.69 -5.74
N ILE A 125 -0.48 -4.95 -4.85
CA ILE A 125 0.21 -4.13 -3.85
C ILE A 125 0.85 -5.13 -2.90
N GLN A 126 2.09 -5.51 -3.22
CA GLN A 126 2.89 -6.38 -2.38
C GLN A 126 3.23 -5.57 -1.12
N THR A 127 2.49 -5.79 -0.04
CA THR A 127 2.84 -5.20 1.25
C THR A 127 4.20 -5.77 1.67
N ARG A 128 5.19 -4.90 1.82
CA ARG A 128 6.53 -5.33 2.22
C ARG A 128 6.52 -5.90 3.63
N ARG A 129 6.79 -7.20 3.74
CA ARG A 129 7.14 -7.87 5.00
C ARG A 129 8.59 -8.26 4.99
N LEU A 130 9.31 -7.90 6.04
CA LEU A 130 10.71 -8.26 6.23
C LEU A 130 10.81 -9.67 6.81
N GLN A 131 11.82 -10.42 6.37
CA GLN A 131 12.20 -11.66 7.07
C GLN A 131 12.95 -11.31 8.36
N ARG A 132 12.98 -12.24 9.34
CA ARG A 132 13.63 -12.00 10.65
C ARG A 132 15.08 -11.56 10.51
N CYS A 133 15.90 -12.34 9.82
CA CYS A 133 17.33 -12.04 9.66
C CYS A 133 17.61 -10.90 8.68
N GLU A 134 16.69 -10.66 7.74
CA GLU A 134 16.73 -9.48 6.89
C GLU A 134 16.57 -8.19 7.72
N LEU A 135 15.59 -8.16 8.63
CA LEU A 135 15.41 -7.04 9.56
C LEU A 135 16.61 -6.93 10.52
N ALA A 136 17.12 -8.04 11.04
CA ALA A 136 18.29 -8.05 11.92
C ALA A 136 19.51 -7.39 11.25
N GLY A 137 19.78 -7.76 9.98
CA GLY A 137 20.86 -7.17 9.19
C GLY A 137 20.66 -5.68 8.94
N GLN A 138 19.45 -5.26 8.57
CA GLN A 138 19.16 -3.83 8.36
C GLN A 138 19.30 -3.02 9.66
N LEU A 139 18.80 -3.52 10.78
CA LEU A 139 18.97 -2.87 12.08
C LEU A 139 20.44 -2.73 12.47
N TYR A 140 21.23 -3.78 12.24
CA TYR A 140 22.66 -3.77 12.52
C TYR A 140 23.40 -2.73 11.65
N ILE A 141 23.08 -2.64 10.36
CA ILE A 141 23.62 -1.62 9.44
C ILE A 141 23.22 -0.20 9.87
N LEU A 142 22.05 -0.03 10.49
CA LEU A 142 21.53 1.23 11.03
C LEU A 142 21.99 1.51 12.47
N ASP A 143 23.14 0.95 12.87
CA ASP A 143 23.81 1.15 14.16
C ASP A 143 22.95 0.81 15.39
N VAL A 144 22.05 -0.17 15.27
CA VAL A 144 21.42 -0.79 16.43
C VAL A 144 22.41 -1.77 17.07
N PRO A 145 22.70 -1.66 18.39
CA PRO A 145 23.62 -2.57 19.06
C PRO A 145 23.18 -4.03 18.88
N LYS A 146 24.13 -4.93 18.58
CA LYS A 146 23.84 -6.36 18.38
C LYS A 146 23.07 -6.97 19.57
N SER A 147 23.38 -6.53 20.79
CA SER A 147 22.72 -6.95 22.03
C SER A 147 21.25 -6.53 22.15
N GLU A 148 20.77 -5.59 21.34
CA GLU A 148 19.38 -5.14 21.34
C GLU A 148 18.56 -5.78 20.21
N LEU A 149 19.20 -6.40 19.22
CA LEU A 149 18.53 -6.84 18.00
C LEU A 149 17.41 -7.84 18.28
N SER A 150 17.63 -8.84 19.13
CA SER A 150 16.60 -9.83 19.48
C SER A 150 15.34 -9.15 20.02
N LEU A 151 15.51 -8.08 20.81
CA LEU A 151 14.39 -7.36 21.40
C LEU A 151 13.65 -6.50 20.37
N TRP A 152 14.39 -5.80 19.50
CA TRP A 152 13.82 -5.07 18.36
C TRP A 152 13.03 -5.99 17.42
N LEU A 153 13.56 -7.18 17.13
CA LEU A 153 12.89 -8.20 16.34
C LEU A 153 11.59 -8.66 17.01
N CYS A 154 11.61 -8.92 18.33
CA CYS A 154 10.40 -9.28 19.06
C CYS A 154 9.33 -8.19 18.97
N ILE A 155 9.69 -6.93 19.22
CA ILE A 155 8.75 -5.79 19.13
C ILE A 155 8.15 -5.71 17.72
N ALA A 156 8.99 -5.67 16.67
CA ALA A 156 8.51 -5.60 15.30
C ALA A 156 7.61 -6.80 14.92
N HIS A 157 7.89 -7.98 15.45
CA HIS A 157 7.05 -9.15 15.22
C HIS A 157 5.65 -8.98 15.81
N TYR A 158 5.54 -8.58 17.07
CA TYR A 158 4.24 -8.46 17.75
C TYR A 158 3.46 -7.21 17.34
N GLU A 159 4.14 -6.13 16.99
CA GLU A 159 3.49 -4.89 16.56
C GLU A 159 2.97 -4.97 15.11
N SER A 160 3.76 -5.51 14.18
CA SER A 160 3.43 -5.42 12.75
C SER A 160 3.56 -6.72 11.97
N ARG A 161 4.02 -7.81 12.60
CA ARG A 161 4.43 -9.04 11.90
C ARG A 161 5.45 -8.73 10.80
N TYR A 162 6.39 -7.84 11.11
CA TYR A 162 7.43 -7.34 10.21
C TYR A 162 6.91 -6.60 8.96
N ASN A 163 5.65 -6.16 8.94
CA ASN A 163 5.08 -5.42 7.83
C ASN A 163 5.42 -3.93 7.94
N THR A 164 6.09 -3.37 6.94
CA THR A 164 6.44 -1.94 6.95
C THR A 164 5.26 -1.04 6.58
N HIS A 165 4.24 -1.55 5.89
CA HIS A 165 3.11 -0.76 5.35
C HIS A 165 1.85 -0.77 6.22
N VAL A 166 1.94 -1.23 7.47
CA VAL A 166 0.75 -1.36 8.33
C VAL A 166 0.45 -0.06 9.07
N VAL A 167 -0.81 0.36 9.02
CA VAL A 167 -1.35 1.38 9.92
C VAL A 167 -2.30 0.67 10.87
N GLY A 168 -2.02 0.80 12.16
CA GLY A 168 -2.82 0.21 13.23
C GLY A 168 -4.25 0.73 13.25
N ASN A 169 -5.09 0.02 14.00
CA ASN A 169 -6.43 0.50 14.29
C ASN A 169 -6.36 1.86 15.00
N ARG A 170 -7.42 2.64 14.87
CA ARG A 170 -7.48 3.95 15.52
C ARG A 170 -7.55 3.76 17.03
N ASN A 171 -6.67 4.48 17.73
CA ASN A 171 -6.69 4.58 19.18
C ASN A 171 -7.93 5.37 19.62
N ALA A 172 -8.31 5.24 20.90
CA ALA A 172 -9.51 5.87 21.46
C ALA A 172 -9.50 7.41 21.30
N ASP A 173 -8.31 8.01 21.21
CA ASP A 173 -8.11 9.43 20.99
C ASP A 173 -8.08 9.86 19.51
N GLY A 174 -8.30 8.91 18.60
CA GLY A 174 -8.29 9.10 17.15
C GLY A 174 -6.92 9.05 16.49
N SER A 175 -5.84 8.92 17.27
CA SER A 175 -4.49 8.69 16.74
C SER A 175 -4.37 7.31 16.10
N GLY A 176 -3.32 7.09 15.32
CA GLY A 176 -3.00 5.78 14.78
C GLY A 176 -1.52 5.49 14.94
N ASP A 177 -1.18 4.21 14.83
CA ASP A 177 0.18 3.73 14.97
C ASP A 177 0.70 3.24 13.62
N TYR A 178 1.94 3.60 13.28
CA TYR A 178 2.43 3.53 11.90
C TYR A 178 3.64 2.61 11.77
N GLY A 179 3.58 1.77 10.75
CA GLY A 179 4.70 1.02 10.21
C GLY A 179 5.20 -0.11 11.09
N LEU A 180 6.46 -0.47 10.83
CA LEU A 180 7.15 -1.63 11.38
C LEU A 180 7.11 -1.71 12.91
N PHE A 181 7.22 -0.57 13.59
CA PHE A 181 7.26 -0.46 15.05
C PHE A 181 6.01 0.15 15.66
N GLN A 182 4.92 0.29 14.87
CA GLN A 182 3.65 0.89 15.32
C GLN A 182 3.87 2.20 16.10
N ILE A 183 4.54 3.15 15.45
CA ILE A 183 4.90 4.44 16.05
C ILE A 183 3.68 5.37 16.05
N SER A 184 3.33 5.89 17.22
CA SER A 184 2.13 6.71 17.40
C SER A 184 2.24 8.09 16.76
N SER A 185 1.25 8.42 15.94
CA SER A 185 1.10 9.73 15.30
C SER A 185 0.65 10.84 16.25
N ARG A 186 0.31 10.51 17.50
CA ARG A 186 0.04 11.52 18.52
C ARG A 186 1.32 12.19 18.97
N TYR A 187 2.38 11.42 19.21
CA TYR A 187 3.58 11.90 19.88
C TYR A 187 4.78 12.02 18.93
N TRP A 188 4.93 11.08 18.00
CA TRP A 188 6.24 10.86 17.39
C TRP A 188 6.35 11.34 15.95
N CYS A 189 5.29 11.24 15.16
CA CYS A 189 5.30 11.63 13.74
C CYS A 189 4.15 12.59 13.40
N GLN A 190 4.31 13.31 12.29
CA GLN A 190 3.29 14.22 11.75
C GLN A 190 2.36 13.48 10.77
N PRO A 191 1.04 13.40 11.03
CA PRO A 191 0.08 12.90 10.05
C PRO A 191 0.00 13.80 8.81
N ASP A 192 -0.19 13.21 7.61
CA ASP A 192 -0.32 13.98 6.36
C ASP A 192 -1.58 14.85 6.29
N ASN A 193 -2.64 14.41 6.98
CA ASN A 193 -3.93 15.09 6.99
C ASN A 193 -4.17 15.76 8.34
N SER A 194 -4.99 16.82 8.36
CA SER A 194 -5.43 17.45 9.60
C SER A 194 -6.11 16.44 10.52
N THR A 195 -5.66 16.37 11.77
CA THR A 195 -6.21 15.50 12.81
C THR A 195 -7.03 16.31 13.82
N LYS A 196 -7.93 15.63 14.54
CA LYS A 196 -8.70 16.24 15.64
C LYS A 196 -7.86 16.45 16.91
N TYR A 197 -6.73 15.74 17.01
CA TYR A 197 -5.76 15.84 18.09
C TYR A 197 -4.52 16.59 17.61
N TYR A 198 -3.79 17.19 18.54
CA TYR A 198 -2.47 17.78 18.28
C TYR A 198 -1.40 16.69 18.16
N ALA A 199 -0.61 16.73 17.09
CA ALA A 199 0.53 15.84 16.87
C ALA A 199 1.83 16.54 17.30
N PHE A 200 2.57 15.96 18.25
CA PHE A 200 3.80 16.57 18.76
C PHE A 200 4.98 16.43 17.79
N ASN A 201 5.00 15.37 16.97
CA ASN A 201 6.03 15.11 15.96
C ASN A 201 7.47 15.15 16.53
N GLU A 202 7.71 14.49 17.66
CA GLU A 202 9.03 14.52 18.33
C GLU A 202 10.17 13.90 17.51
N CYS A 203 9.87 13.02 16.55
CA CYS A 203 10.86 12.48 15.62
C CYS A 203 11.09 13.37 14.39
N ASN A 204 10.36 14.48 14.24
CA ASN A 204 10.43 15.39 13.09
C ASN A 204 10.30 14.67 11.74
N VAL A 205 9.32 13.79 11.63
CA VAL A 205 9.11 12.92 10.47
C VAL A 205 7.63 12.80 10.13
N ASN A 206 7.28 12.76 8.84
CA ASN A 206 5.91 12.47 8.43
C ASN A 206 5.59 10.99 8.69
N CYS A 207 4.38 10.71 9.19
CA CYS A 207 3.97 9.34 9.48
C CYS A 207 3.95 8.44 8.22
N SER A 208 3.76 9.03 7.04
CA SER A 208 3.86 8.33 5.75
C SER A 208 5.26 7.80 5.46
N ASN A 209 6.32 8.47 5.93
CA ASN A 209 7.70 7.99 5.77
C ASN A 209 7.98 6.73 6.61
N LEU A 210 7.20 6.51 7.67
CA LEU A 210 7.29 5.30 8.50
C LEU A 210 6.68 4.06 7.83
N LEU A 211 6.01 4.26 6.67
CA LEU A 211 5.38 3.20 5.88
C LEU A 211 6.21 2.77 4.66
N LEU A 212 7.43 3.28 4.50
CA LEU A 212 8.27 2.97 3.35
C LEU A 212 8.93 1.58 3.47
N ASP A 213 9.40 1.06 2.33
CA ASP A 213 10.24 -0.15 2.31
C ASP A 213 11.60 0.09 2.97
N ASP A 214 12.13 1.30 2.83
CA ASP A 214 13.31 1.78 3.54
C ASP A 214 12.91 2.11 5.00
N ILE A 215 13.43 1.32 5.94
CA ILE A 215 13.09 1.43 7.36
C ILE A 215 13.92 2.47 8.11
N THR A 216 14.81 3.21 7.45
CA THR A 216 15.75 4.13 8.11
C THR A 216 15.05 5.10 9.05
N GLU A 217 14.02 5.80 8.58
CA GLU A 217 13.25 6.75 9.39
C GLU A 217 12.51 6.08 10.56
N ALA A 218 11.95 4.89 10.31
CA ALA A 218 11.27 4.11 11.35
C ALA A 218 12.24 3.67 12.46
N VAL A 219 13.44 3.22 12.10
CA VAL A 219 14.48 2.81 13.05
C VAL A 219 15.01 4.01 13.84
N VAL A 220 15.29 5.13 13.16
CA VAL A 220 15.76 6.37 13.83
C VAL A 220 14.73 6.86 14.85
N CYS A 221 13.45 6.92 14.46
CA CYS A 221 12.39 7.33 15.37
C CYS A 221 12.22 6.33 16.52
N ALA A 222 12.16 5.04 16.25
CA ALA A 222 12.01 4.02 17.28
C ALA A 222 13.18 4.06 18.30
N ARG A 223 14.43 4.23 17.86
CA ARG A 223 15.57 4.40 18.77
C ARG A 223 15.44 5.66 19.62
N THR A 224 14.86 6.73 19.09
CA THR A 224 14.57 7.95 19.88
C THR A 224 13.55 7.66 20.98
N ILE A 225 12.49 6.92 20.67
CA ILE A 225 11.49 6.46 21.64
C ILE A 225 12.15 5.61 22.73
N GLN A 226 12.93 4.61 22.34
CA GLN A 226 13.61 3.70 23.25
C GLN A 226 14.56 4.44 24.21
N ARG A 227 15.30 5.44 23.71
CA ARG A 227 16.19 6.26 24.55
C ARG A 227 15.43 7.15 25.54
N ARG A 228 14.23 7.63 25.16
CA ARG A 228 13.43 8.55 26.00
C ARG A 228 12.52 7.85 26.99
N GLN A 229 11.93 6.72 26.60
CA GLN A 229 10.86 6.04 27.34
C GLN A 229 11.19 4.59 27.71
N GLY A 230 12.32 4.06 27.25
CA GLY A 230 12.67 2.66 27.40
C GLY A 230 11.78 1.73 26.58
N TRP A 231 11.96 0.42 26.80
CA TRP A 231 11.23 -0.62 26.07
C TRP A 231 9.73 -0.68 26.40
N SER A 232 9.33 -0.19 27.56
CA SER A 232 7.92 -0.14 27.98
C SER A 232 7.06 0.83 27.18
N ALA A 233 7.65 1.65 26.30
CA ALA A 233 6.89 2.45 25.34
C ALA A 233 6.02 1.59 24.42
N TRP A 234 6.43 0.35 24.14
CA TRP A 234 5.65 -0.63 23.41
C TRP A 234 4.88 -1.52 24.37
N SER A 235 3.55 -1.53 24.25
CA SER A 235 2.68 -2.33 25.12
C SER A 235 3.01 -3.83 25.04
N VAL A 236 3.46 -4.30 23.88
CA VAL A 236 3.88 -5.69 23.65
C VAL A 236 5.12 -6.10 24.44
N TYR A 237 5.94 -5.14 24.91
CA TYR A 237 7.20 -5.44 25.57
C TYR A 237 7.01 -6.25 26.84
N SER A 238 6.18 -5.77 27.76
CA SER A 238 5.97 -6.41 29.07
C SER A 238 5.31 -7.78 28.96
N VAL A 239 4.54 -8.00 27.89
CA VAL A 239 3.73 -9.21 27.68
C VAL A 239 4.50 -10.28 26.93
N TYR A 240 5.28 -9.89 25.91
CA TYR A 240 5.88 -10.84 24.96
C TYR A 240 7.41 -10.78 24.88
N CYS A 241 8.03 -9.63 25.19
CA CYS A 241 9.42 -9.39 24.84
C CYS A 241 10.38 -9.17 26.03
N ASN A 242 9.89 -9.01 27.25
CA ASN A 242 10.72 -8.76 28.43
C ASN A 242 11.66 -9.93 28.82
N ARG A 243 11.46 -11.12 28.24
CA ARG A 243 12.30 -12.31 28.42
C ARG A 243 13.00 -12.74 27.14
N THR A 244 12.98 -11.92 26.08
CA THR A 244 13.65 -12.27 24.84
C THR A 244 15.16 -12.40 25.08
N LEU A 245 15.69 -13.60 24.86
CA LEU A 245 17.11 -13.89 24.95
C LEU A 245 17.82 -13.45 23.66
N ASN A 246 19.15 -13.29 23.74
CA ASN A 246 20.03 -12.83 22.66
C ASN A 246 20.20 -13.88 21.54
N GLU A 247 19.12 -14.44 21.01
CA GLU A 247 19.13 -15.41 19.92
C GLU A 247 19.03 -14.69 18.56
N VAL A 248 20.13 -14.02 18.17
CA VAL A 248 20.24 -13.40 16.83
C VAL A 248 21.51 -13.82 16.10
N ASP A 249 22.37 -14.59 16.73
CA ASP A 249 23.65 -15.01 16.14
C ASP A 249 23.45 -15.88 14.89
N ASP A 250 22.39 -16.68 14.86
CA ASP A 250 21.98 -17.48 13.69
C ASP A 250 21.68 -16.64 12.43
N CYS A 251 21.38 -15.34 12.59
CA CYS A 251 21.21 -14.42 11.46
C CYS A 251 22.55 -13.92 10.87
N PHE A 252 23.67 -14.17 11.54
CA PHE A 252 25.01 -13.70 11.16
C PHE A 252 26.02 -14.85 10.96
N ASP A 253 25.70 -16.04 11.43
CA ASP A 253 26.45 -17.25 11.13
C ASP A 253 26.19 -17.64 9.68
N GLY A 254 27.16 -17.33 8.81
CA GLY A 254 27.05 -17.64 7.39
C GLY A 254 26.79 -19.13 7.17
N GLU A 255 25.86 -19.45 6.28
CA GLU A 255 25.55 -20.82 5.85
C GLU A 255 26.83 -21.50 5.35
N SER A 256 27.48 -22.27 6.22
CA SER A 256 28.74 -22.98 5.97
C SER A 256 28.52 -24.49 5.79
N ASP A 257 27.36 -24.89 5.28
CA ASP A 257 26.97 -26.30 5.16
C ASP A 257 27.06 -26.86 3.73
N GLU A 258 27.80 -26.19 2.83
CA GLU A 258 28.09 -26.71 1.48
C GLU A 258 29.58 -27.04 1.27
N ALA A 259 30.24 -27.59 2.29
CA ALA A 259 31.63 -28.05 2.19
C ALA A 259 31.97 -29.34 3.00
N ARG A 260 31.00 -30.20 3.32
CA ARG A 260 31.27 -31.52 3.95
C ARG A 260 30.45 -32.68 3.38
N VAL A 261 30.37 -32.77 2.05
CA VAL A 261 30.00 -34.02 1.37
C VAL A 261 30.97 -34.27 0.22
N ASP A 262 32.26 -34.43 0.52
CA ASP A 262 33.19 -35.17 -0.35
C ASP A 262 34.45 -35.58 0.45
N ASP A 263 34.36 -36.65 1.25
CA ASP A 263 35.57 -37.39 1.67
C ASP A 263 35.29 -38.85 2.10
N ARG A 264 34.27 -39.50 1.53
CA ARG A 264 34.00 -40.92 1.82
C ARG A 264 33.58 -41.74 0.60
N VAL A 265 34.31 -41.61 -0.51
CA VAL A 265 34.41 -42.68 -1.50
C VAL A 265 35.86 -42.76 -1.97
N GLY A 266 36.68 -43.52 -1.25
CA GLY A 266 38.09 -43.67 -1.61
C GLY A 266 38.90 -44.51 -0.63
N VAL A 267 38.46 -45.75 -0.36
CA VAL A 267 39.34 -46.91 -0.04
C VAL A 267 38.67 -48.17 -0.56
#